data_AF-A0A1H9UWD8-F1
#
_entry.id   AF-A0A1H9UWD8-F1
#
_cell.length_a   1.000
_cell.length_b   1.000
_cell.length_c   1.000
_cell.angle_alpha   90.00
_cell.angle_beta   90.00
_cell.angle_gamma   90.00
#
_symmetry.space_group_name_H-M   'P 1'
#
loop_
_entity.id
_entity.type
_entity.pdbx_description
1 polymer ?
#
loop_
_entity_poly.entity_id
_entity_poly.type
_entity_poly.pdbx_seq_one_letter_code
_entity_poly.pdbx_strand_id
1 'polypeptide(L)'
;MEEKPFEFKYFVIDDIYRDVLNSDDTFGISFQKCWVSLCGYIDSDTILSIMILSEMFALTIANDVKVYADDVKDIEKLLKLYNTLNVKNLLISSEYEYLKEDMKIIEYFYEKSKDVIKEGFPRRASDFFEEIPKFYVEKVLLGEDPNHRLENITEDNSFELDYLIYAYYYRGIFKDKLTEQQAFDRCLIKFKKYLEEDSIKTVIAVAALTNILVWSKELDLTRKFKSLIDKAAELYKTFDVKSILSGDRLEFLEDSMRDINRLYKYELPE
;
A
#
# COMPACT_ATOMS: atom_id res chain seq x y z
N MET A 1 12.33 -18.33 0.15
CA MET A 1 11.16 -17.48 -0.08
C MET A 1 11.69 -16.31 -0.87
N GLU A 2 11.19 -16.12 -2.09
CA GLU A 2 11.59 -14.96 -2.89
C GLU A 2 10.96 -13.75 -2.23
N GLU A 3 11.77 -12.77 -1.83
CA GLU A 3 11.28 -11.58 -1.14
C GLU A 3 10.40 -10.80 -2.14
N LYS A 4 9.16 -10.45 -1.76
CA LYS A 4 8.24 -9.65 -2.59
C LYS A 4 8.02 -8.26 -1.96
N PRO A 5 8.93 -7.29 -2.15
CA PRO A 5 8.90 -5.96 -1.54
C PRO A 5 7.57 -5.20 -1.63
N PHE A 6 6.90 -5.22 -2.79
CA PHE A 6 5.60 -4.57 -2.94
C PHE A 6 4.49 -5.18 -2.10
N GLU A 7 4.55 -6.48 -1.82
CA GLU A 7 3.59 -7.15 -0.94
C GLU A 7 3.64 -6.55 0.47
N PHE A 8 4.86 -6.36 1.01
CA PHE A 8 5.04 -5.75 2.32
C PHE A 8 4.66 -4.27 2.36
N LYS A 9 4.94 -3.50 1.30
CA LYS A 9 4.44 -2.12 1.18
C LYS A 9 2.90 -2.08 1.21
N TYR A 10 2.25 -3.02 0.51
CA TYR A 10 0.80 -3.19 0.56
C TYR A 10 0.31 -3.53 1.97
N PHE A 11 0.89 -4.53 2.64
CA PHE A 11 0.49 -4.91 4.00
C PHE A 11 0.62 -3.76 4.99
N VAL A 12 1.69 -2.96 4.92
CA VAL A 12 1.86 -1.80 5.80
C VAL A 12 0.76 -0.75 5.59
N ILE A 13 0.45 -0.41 4.33
CA ILE A 13 -0.62 0.54 4.01
C ILE A 13 -1.97 0.01 4.49
N ASP A 14 -2.30 -1.24 4.16
CA ASP A 14 -3.59 -1.83 4.50
C ASP A 14 -3.74 -1.92 6.02
N ASP A 15 -2.78 -2.52 6.73
CA ASP A 15 -2.87 -2.68 8.19
C ASP A 15 -3.02 -1.34 8.92
N ILE A 16 -2.24 -0.32 8.57
CA ILE A 16 -2.30 0.97 9.26
C ILE A 16 -3.62 1.68 8.94
N TYR A 17 -3.95 1.89 7.67
CA TYR A 17 -5.11 2.72 7.34
C TYR A 17 -6.44 2.00 7.57
N ARG A 18 -6.51 0.68 7.36
CA ARG A 18 -7.69 -0.12 7.67
C ARG A 18 -8.00 -0.06 9.15
N ASP A 19 -7.00 -0.17 10.02
CA ASP A 19 -7.21 -0.05 11.47
C ASP A 19 -7.69 1.35 11.84
N VAL A 20 -7.10 2.41 11.28
CA VAL A 20 -7.56 3.80 11.53
C VAL A 20 -9.01 4.02 11.07
N LEU A 21 -9.46 3.38 9.99
CA LEU A 21 -10.84 3.53 9.51
C LEU A 21 -11.85 2.66 10.24
N ASN A 22 -11.49 1.41 10.50
CA ASN A 22 -12.44 0.39 10.96
C ASN A 22 -12.41 0.17 12.48
N SER A 23 -11.49 0.81 13.18
CA SER A 23 -11.42 0.84 14.63
C SER A 23 -11.28 2.27 15.13
N ASP A 24 -11.67 2.55 16.39
CA ASP A 24 -11.50 3.86 17.04
C ASP A 24 -10.01 4.21 17.31
N ASP A 25 -9.09 3.59 16.56
CA ASP A 25 -7.66 3.75 16.69
C ASP A 25 -7.20 5.11 16.13
N THR A 26 -6.25 5.71 16.82
CA THR A 26 -5.45 6.79 16.22
C THR A 26 -4.38 6.19 15.31
N PHE A 27 -3.89 6.97 14.34
CA PHE A 27 -2.78 6.54 13.48
C PHE A 27 -1.58 5.97 14.26
N GLY A 28 -1.24 6.56 15.42
CA GLY A 28 -0.15 6.07 16.26
C GLY A 28 -0.42 4.68 16.86
N ILE A 29 -1.68 4.36 17.19
CA ILE A 29 -2.08 3.02 17.68
C ILE A 29 -1.96 2.01 16.54
N SER A 30 -2.50 2.33 15.36
CA SER A 30 -2.43 1.46 14.19
C SER A 30 -0.99 1.23 13.72
N PHE A 31 -0.14 2.26 13.78
CA PHE A 31 1.30 2.12 13.56
C PHE A 31 1.94 1.10 14.52
N GLN A 32 1.63 1.20 15.81
CA GLN A 32 2.17 0.27 16.82
C GLN A 32 1.66 -1.17 16.60
N LYS A 33 0.39 -1.34 16.24
CA LYS A 33 -0.17 -2.66 15.90
C LYS A 33 0.53 -3.26 14.67
N CYS A 34 0.72 -2.48 13.61
CA CYS A 34 1.46 -2.89 12.42
C CYS A 34 2.90 -3.28 12.76
N TRP A 35 3.59 -2.49 13.61
CA TRP A 35 4.92 -2.84 14.11
C TRP A 35 4.94 -4.22 14.80
N VAL A 36 4.00 -4.46 15.71
CA VAL A 36 3.91 -5.74 16.44
C VAL A 36 3.61 -6.91 15.50
N SER A 37 2.73 -6.70 14.50
CA SER A 37 2.37 -7.71 13.49
C SER A 37 3.59 -8.12 12.65
N LEU A 38 4.42 -7.14 12.29
CA LEU A 38 5.55 -7.34 11.37
C LEU A 38 6.91 -7.41 12.08
N CYS A 39 6.96 -7.52 13.42
CA CYS A 39 8.21 -7.42 14.19
C CYS A 39 9.26 -8.46 13.77
N GLY A 40 8.83 -9.68 13.42
CA GLY A 40 9.73 -10.74 12.95
C GLY A 40 10.46 -10.38 11.65
N TYR A 41 9.86 -9.53 10.80
CA TYR A 41 10.49 -9.02 9.58
C TYR A 41 11.28 -7.74 9.85
N ILE A 42 10.75 -6.84 10.69
CA ILE A 42 11.41 -5.58 11.08
C ILE A 42 12.75 -5.85 11.76
N ASP A 43 12.82 -6.83 12.66
CA ASP A 43 14.02 -7.15 13.45
C ASP A 43 15.02 -8.06 12.71
N SER A 44 14.82 -8.32 11.41
CA SER A 44 15.61 -9.30 10.64
C SER A 44 16.86 -8.76 9.93
N ASP A 45 17.10 -7.44 9.94
CA ASP A 45 18.20 -6.78 9.20
C ASP A 45 18.27 -7.19 7.70
N THR A 46 17.11 -7.36 7.05
CA THR A 46 16.96 -7.74 5.63
C THR A 46 16.43 -6.59 4.76
N ILE A 47 16.33 -6.79 3.45
CA ILE A 47 15.63 -5.85 2.57
C ILE A 47 14.16 -5.69 2.98
N LEU A 48 13.50 -6.74 3.50
CA LEU A 48 12.13 -6.66 3.98
C LEU A 48 12.00 -5.70 5.16
N SER A 49 12.95 -5.71 6.09
CA SER A 49 13.02 -4.71 7.18
C SER A 49 13.07 -3.29 6.63
N ILE A 50 13.94 -3.04 5.62
CA ILE A 50 14.02 -1.74 4.95
C ILE A 50 12.68 -1.36 4.31
N MET A 51 12.05 -2.27 3.57
CA MET A 51 10.80 -1.99 2.86
C MET A 51 9.65 -1.65 3.82
N ILE A 52 9.52 -2.40 4.91
CA ILE A 52 8.49 -2.18 5.93
C ILE A 52 8.73 -0.86 6.65
N LEU A 53 9.92 -0.65 7.20
CA LEU A 53 10.23 0.55 7.98
C LEU A 53 10.17 1.82 7.12
N SER A 54 10.67 1.77 5.88
CA SER A 54 10.59 2.91 4.97
C SER A 54 9.15 3.27 4.64
N GLU A 55 8.27 2.28 4.39
CA GLU A 55 6.85 2.55 4.15
C GLU A 55 6.17 3.11 5.40
N MET A 56 6.42 2.53 6.58
CA MET A 56 5.85 3.01 7.85
C MET A 56 6.23 4.48 8.12
N PHE A 57 7.49 4.86 7.92
CA PHE A 57 7.93 6.25 8.09
C PHE A 57 7.47 7.16 6.95
N ALA A 58 7.39 6.66 5.71
CA ALA A 58 6.80 7.40 4.60
C ALA A 58 5.36 7.81 4.90
N LEU A 59 4.54 6.87 5.39
CA LEU A 59 3.16 7.15 5.80
C LEU A 59 3.08 8.11 6.99
N THR A 60 3.97 7.95 7.97
CA THR A 60 4.03 8.84 9.15
C THR A 60 4.33 10.29 8.73
N ILE A 61 5.31 10.48 7.85
CA ILE A 61 5.69 11.80 7.33
C ILE A 61 4.58 12.37 6.44
N ALA A 62 4.05 11.57 5.51
CA ALA A 62 3.03 11.99 4.55
C ALA A 62 1.71 12.43 5.22
N ASN A 63 1.36 11.81 6.35
CA ASN A 63 0.17 12.13 7.14
C ASN A 63 0.44 13.16 8.26
N ASP A 64 1.63 13.75 8.29
CA ASP A 64 2.04 14.72 9.30
C ASP A 64 1.90 14.21 10.74
N VAL A 65 2.14 12.93 10.98
CA VAL A 65 1.93 12.28 12.29
C VAL A 65 3.04 12.69 13.26
N LYS A 66 2.73 12.66 14.57
CA LYS A 66 3.73 12.93 15.61
C LYS A 66 4.80 11.84 15.60
N VAL A 67 6.05 12.26 15.50
CA VAL A 67 7.25 11.44 15.59
C VAL A 67 7.89 11.67 16.96
N TYR A 68 8.19 10.57 17.65
CA TYR A 68 8.77 10.50 18.98
C TYR A 68 10.27 10.18 18.92
N ALA A 69 10.95 10.30 20.06
CA ALA A 69 12.39 10.09 20.13
C ALA A 69 12.83 8.65 19.77
N ASP A 70 11.98 7.65 20.06
CA ASP A 70 12.28 6.26 19.70
C ASP A 70 12.11 6.04 18.19
N ASP A 71 11.11 6.65 17.56
CA ASP A 71 10.95 6.62 16.09
C ASP A 71 12.20 7.15 15.37
N VAL A 72 12.81 8.22 15.89
CA VAL A 72 14.05 8.79 15.34
C VAL A 72 15.21 7.78 15.42
N LYS A 73 15.30 7.00 16.50
CA LYS A 73 16.32 5.94 16.63
C LYS A 73 16.07 4.83 15.61
N ASP A 74 14.82 4.51 15.33
CA ASP A 74 14.47 3.49 14.34
C ASP A 74 14.72 3.98 12.91
N ILE A 75 14.49 5.26 12.60
CA ILE A 75 14.93 5.87 11.34
C ILE A 75 16.46 5.81 11.21
N GLU A 76 17.21 6.08 12.28
CA GLU A 76 18.68 5.97 12.25
C GLU A 76 19.13 4.54 11.94
N LYS A 77 18.50 3.52 12.54
CA LYS A 77 18.77 2.10 12.24
C LYS A 77 18.44 1.78 10.78
N LEU A 78 17.28 2.21 10.28
CA LEU A 78 16.87 2.05 8.88
C LEU A 78 17.92 2.64 7.92
N LEU A 79 18.36 3.87 8.17
CA LEU A 79 19.36 4.54 7.33
C LEU A 79 20.71 3.80 7.35
N LYS A 80 21.15 3.31 8.51
CA LYS A 80 22.36 2.47 8.60
C LYS A 80 22.20 1.19 7.78
N LEU A 81 21.07 0.49 7.94
CA LEU A 81 20.80 -0.75 7.23
C LEU A 81 20.78 -0.53 5.71
N TYR A 82 20.04 0.49 5.24
CA TYR A 82 19.96 0.88 3.83
C TYR A 82 21.32 1.18 3.20
N ASN A 83 22.22 1.84 3.95
CA ASN A 83 23.58 2.16 3.47
C ASN A 83 24.53 0.96 3.48
N THR A 84 24.25 -0.07 4.28
CA THR A 84 25.10 -1.28 4.38
C THR A 84 24.69 -2.38 3.41
N LEU A 85 23.39 -2.51 3.13
CA LEU A 85 22.88 -3.50 2.19
C LEU A 85 23.01 -3.01 0.74
N ASN A 86 23.35 -3.92 -0.17
CA ASN A 86 23.37 -3.62 -1.60
C ASN A 86 21.94 -3.70 -2.18
N VAL A 87 21.07 -2.80 -1.74
CA VAL A 87 19.63 -2.77 -2.03
C VAL A 87 19.32 -2.79 -3.52
N LYS A 88 20.15 -2.15 -4.36
CA LYS A 88 19.98 -2.10 -5.82
C LYS A 88 20.02 -3.49 -6.47
N ASN A 89 20.79 -4.41 -5.90
CA ASN A 89 20.91 -5.77 -6.42
C ASN A 89 19.87 -6.74 -5.85
N LEU A 90 19.05 -6.29 -4.89
CA LEU A 90 18.03 -7.10 -4.21
C LEU A 90 16.61 -6.78 -4.70
N LEU A 91 16.45 -5.70 -5.47
CA LEU A 91 15.16 -5.18 -5.89
C LEU A 91 15.08 -5.14 -7.41
N ILE A 92 13.87 -5.29 -7.95
CA ILE A 92 13.62 -4.95 -9.35
C ILE A 92 13.70 -3.43 -9.55
N SER A 93 13.78 -3.00 -10.81
CA SER A 93 13.99 -1.57 -11.11
C SER A 93 12.90 -0.66 -10.56
N SER A 94 11.63 -1.07 -10.57
CA SER A 94 10.55 -0.25 -10.02
C SER A 94 10.66 -0.15 -8.51
N GLU A 95 10.73 -1.27 -7.80
CA GLU A 95 10.89 -1.32 -6.33
C GLU A 95 12.06 -0.46 -5.84
N TYR A 96 13.20 -0.54 -6.52
CA TYR A 96 14.37 0.27 -6.18
C TYR A 96 14.11 1.77 -6.33
N GLU A 97 13.43 2.22 -7.39
CA GLU A 97 13.14 3.64 -7.57
C GLU A 97 12.12 4.16 -6.53
N TYR A 98 11.11 3.35 -6.18
CA TYR A 98 10.22 3.66 -5.04
C TYR A 98 11.03 3.87 -3.76
N LEU A 99 11.79 2.84 -3.36
CA LEU A 99 12.56 2.87 -2.12
C LEU A 99 13.56 4.03 -2.10
N LYS A 100 14.32 4.21 -3.17
CA LYS A 100 15.36 5.25 -3.27
C LYS A 100 14.81 6.66 -3.12
N GLU A 101 13.65 6.96 -3.71
CA GLU A 101 13.03 8.28 -3.61
C GLU A 101 12.40 8.49 -2.23
N ASP A 102 11.77 7.47 -1.66
CA ASP A 102 11.22 7.53 -0.30
C ASP A 102 12.33 7.73 0.74
N MET A 103 13.45 7.01 0.61
CA MET A 103 14.60 7.11 1.51
C MET A 103 15.24 8.50 1.52
N LYS A 104 15.26 9.23 0.38
CA LYS A 104 15.76 10.62 0.35
C LYS A 104 14.93 11.55 1.24
N ILE A 105 13.61 11.37 1.24
CA ILE A 105 12.71 12.18 2.07
C ILE A 105 12.90 11.82 3.54
N ILE A 106 12.97 10.53 3.86
CA ILE A 106 13.20 10.03 5.22
C ILE A 106 14.55 10.52 5.78
N GLU A 107 15.62 10.43 4.99
CA GLU A 107 16.95 10.92 5.36
C GLU A 107 16.93 12.43 5.63
N TYR A 108 16.29 13.22 4.76
CA TYR A 108 16.16 14.65 4.99
C TYR A 108 15.41 14.95 6.30
N PHE A 109 14.29 14.27 6.54
CA PHE A 109 13.52 14.43 7.77
C PHE A 109 14.36 14.05 9.00
N TYR A 110 15.10 12.95 8.96
CA TYR A 110 16.02 12.53 10.02
C TYR A 110 17.07 13.59 10.33
N GLU A 111 17.76 14.10 9.31
CA GLU A 111 18.81 15.10 9.48
C GLU A 111 18.29 16.41 10.11
N LYS A 112 17.05 16.78 9.82
CA LYS A 112 16.42 17.97 10.43
C LYS A 112 15.90 17.72 11.84
N SER A 113 15.53 16.49 12.16
CA SER A 113 14.79 16.16 13.38
C SER A 113 15.64 15.55 14.50
N LYS A 114 16.78 14.91 14.18
CA LYS A 114 17.56 14.08 15.12
C LYS A 114 18.00 14.77 16.41
N ASP A 115 18.29 16.07 16.36
CA ASP A 115 18.77 16.82 17.53
C ASP A 115 17.67 17.57 18.30
N VAL A 116 16.47 17.64 17.72
CA VAL A 116 15.37 18.47 18.24
C VAL A 116 14.17 17.66 18.73
N ILE A 117 13.93 16.46 18.20
CA ILE A 117 12.96 15.53 18.76
C ILE A 117 13.60 14.87 19.98
N LYS A 118 13.00 15.14 21.15
CA LYS A 118 13.47 14.65 22.45
C LYS A 118 12.32 14.01 23.21
N GLU A 119 12.64 13.26 24.25
CA GLU A 119 11.65 12.62 25.11
C GLU A 119 10.61 13.64 25.62
N GLY A 120 9.32 13.32 25.43
CA GLY A 120 8.21 14.21 25.78
C GLY A 120 7.93 15.37 24.82
N PHE A 121 8.76 15.56 23.78
CA PHE A 121 8.61 16.65 22.80
C PHE A 121 8.57 16.12 21.37
N PRO A 122 7.49 15.43 20.97
CA PRO A 122 7.33 14.98 19.59
C PRO A 122 7.24 16.17 18.61
N ARG A 123 7.57 15.91 17.35
CA ARG A 123 7.43 16.85 16.23
C ARG A 123 6.68 16.19 15.08
N ARG A 124 6.23 16.97 14.13
CA ARG A 124 5.58 16.50 12.90
C ARG A 124 6.43 16.88 11.69
N ALA A 125 6.09 16.34 10.52
CA ALA A 125 6.78 16.67 9.28
C ALA A 125 6.67 18.18 8.95
N SER A 126 5.50 18.77 9.19
CA SER A 126 5.21 20.20 9.00
C SER A 126 6.07 21.14 9.85
N ASP A 127 6.76 20.65 10.89
CA ASP A 127 7.75 21.43 11.64
C ASP A 127 9.08 21.63 10.86
N PHE A 128 9.33 20.82 9.82
CA PHE A 128 10.61 20.75 9.10
C PHE A 128 10.49 20.99 7.59
N PHE A 129 9.30 20.79 7.05
CA PHE A 129 8.97 20.99 5.64
C PHE A 129 8.02 22.17 5.49
N GLU A 130 8.30 23.08 4.54
CA GLU A 130 7.34 24.12 4.15
C GLU A 130 6.08 23.50 3.54
N GLU A 131 6.24 22.45 2.74
CA GLU A 131 5.19 21.59 2.21
C GLU A 131 5.62 20.13 2.36
N ILE A 132 4.73 19.27 2.84
CA ILE A 132 5.01 17.84 2.98
C ILE A 132 5.31 17.25 1.59
N PRO A 133 6.50 16.69 1.36
CA PRO A 133 6.90 16.23 0.04
C PRO A 133 6.06 15.03 -0.41
N LYS A 134 5.88 14.93 -1.73
CA LYS A 134 5.25 13.76 -2.36
C LYS A 134 6.24 12.60 -2.39
N PHE A 135 5.89 11.51 -1.72
CA PHE A 135 6.59 10.22 -1.85
C PHE A 135 6.40 9.62 -3.25
N TYR A 136 7.21 8.63 -3.61
CA TYR A 136 7.24 8.15 -5.00
C TYR A 136 5.88 7.63 -5.48
N VAL A 137 5.17 6.91 -4.60
CA VAL A 137 3.82 6.42 -4.84
C VAL A 137 2.86 7.55 -5.24
N GLU A 138 2.96 8.73 -4.62
CA GLU A 138 2.12 9.87 -4.97
C GLU A 138 2.48 10.44 -6.34
N LYS A 139 3.77 10.54 -6.67
CA LYS A 139 4.22 10.99 -8.00
C LYS A 139 3.66 10.09 -9.11
N VAL A 140 3.71 8.77 -8.90
CA VAL A 140 3.12 7.77 -9.80
C VAL A 140 1.61 7.95 -9.92
N LEU A 141 0.89 8.04 -8.80
CA LEU A 141 -0.56 8.20 -8.79
C LEU A 141 -1.04 9.51 -9.43
N LEU A 142 -0.23 10.56 -9.40
CA LEU A 142 -0.52 11.85 -10.03
C LEU A 142 -0.04 11.95 -11.48
N GLY A 143 0.62 10.92 -12.01
CA GLY A 143 1.14 10.91 -13.38
C GLY A 143 2.35 11.82 -13.57
N GLU A 144 3.07 12.14 -12.49
CA GLU A 144 4.29 12.94 -12.49
C GLU A 144 5.53 12.10 -12.86
N ASP A 145 5.42 10.77 -12.82
CA ASP A 145 6.41 9.85 -13.37
C ASP A 145 6.04 9.42 -14.80
N PRO A 146 6.72 9.95 -15.84
CA PRO A 146 6.44 9.60 -17.24
C PRO A 146 6.87 8.17 -17.60
N ASN A 147 7.67 7.51 -16.76
CA ASN A 147 8.24 6.19 -17.03
C ASN A 147 7.47 5.05 -16.35
N HIS A 148 6.59 5.35 -15.39
CA HIS A 148 5.82 4.32 -14.71
C HIS A 148 4.71 3.76 -15.62
N ARG A 149 4.82 2.47 -15.97
CA ARG A 149 3.83 1.76 -16.78
C ARG A 149 3.62 0.34 -16.26
N LEU A 150 2.47 0.07 -15.65
CA LEU A 150 1.95 -1.30 -15.44
C LEU A 150 1.34 -1.88 -16.74
N GLU A 151 1.97 -1.60 -17.89
CA GLU A 151 1.50 -2.07 -19.19
C GLU A 151 1.65 -3.58 -19.34
N ASN A 152 2.56 -4.23 -18.61
CA ASN A 152 2.69 -5.68 -18.50
C ASN A 152 2.75 -6.07 -17.01
N ILE A 153 1.66 -6.64 -16.49
CA ILE A 153 1.70 -7.22 -15.14
C ILE A 153 2.37 -8.59 -15.24
N THR A 154 3.47 -8.77 -14.51
CA THR A 154 4.17 -10.03 -14.26
C THR A 154 3.90 -10.46 -12.82
N GLU A 155 4.37 -11.64 -12.43
CA GLU A 155 4.36 -12.03 -11.02
C GLU A 155 5.02 -10.95 -10.14
N ASP A 156 6.21 -10.48 -10.54
CA ASP A 156 7.06 -9.56 -9.78
C ASP A 156 6.43 -8.20 -9.50
N ASN A 157 5.60 -7.67 -10.40
CA ASN A 157 4.98 -6.35 -10.23
C ASN A 157 3.46 -6.44 -9.98
N SER A 158 2.91 -7.64 -9.83
CA SER A 158 1.47 -7.83 -9.62
C SER A 158 0.97 -7.19 -8.33
N PHE A 159 1.78 -7.22 -7.27
CA PHE A 159 1.50 -6.54 -5.99
C PHE A 159 1.58 -5.00 -6.10
N GLU A 160 2.30 -4.46 -7.08
CA GLU A 160 2.38 -3.01 -7.30
C GLU A 160 1.00 -2.44 -7.65
N LEU A 161 0.18 -3.19 -8.40
CA LEU A 161 -1.18 -2.76 -8.72
C LEU A 161 -2.10 -2.74 -7.48
N ASP A 162 -2.02 -3.76 -6.61
CA ASP A 162 -2.72 -3.76 -5.33
C ASP A 162 -2.27 -2.54 -4.50
N TYR A 163 -0.96 -2.39 -4.28
CA TYR A 163 -0.38 -1.28 -3.54
C TYR A 163 -0.87 0.09 -4.03
N LEU A 164 -0.86 0.33 -5.34
CA LEU A 164 -1.34 1.59 -5.93
C LEU A 164 -2.83 1.83 -5.70
N ILE A 165 -3.67 0.80 -5.79
CA ILE A 165 -5.12 0.92 -5.55
C ILE A 165 -5.40 1.32 -4.10
N TYR A 166 -4.80 0.61 -3.14
CA TYR A 166 -4.96 0.90 -1.72
C TYR A 166 -4.37 2.28 -1.36
N ALA A 167 -3.17 2.60 -1.83
CA ALA A 167 -2.55 3.90 -1.61
C ALA A 167 -3.41 5.05 -2.13
N TYR A 168 -4.02 4.90 -3.31
CA TYR A 168 -4.87 5.94 -3.90
C TYR A 168 -6.20 6.10 -3.16
N TYR A 169 -6.81 4.98 -2.73
CA TYR A 169 -8.03 4.99 -1.92
C TYR A 169 -7.79 5.72 -0.60
N TYR A 170 -6.79 5.30 0.18
CA TYR A 170 -6.51 5.91 1.48
C TYR A 170 -6.01 7.35 1.37
N ARG A 171 -5.23 7.71 0.34
CA ARG A 171 -4.87 9.11 0.07
C ARG A 171 -6.14 9.97 -0.11
N GLY A 172 -7.15 9.47 -0.82
CA GLY A 172 -8.42 10.16 -0.99
C GLY A 172 -9.07 10.51 0.35
N ILE A 173 -9.09 9.57 1.28
CA ILE A 173 -9.70 9.74 2.60
C ILE A 173 -8.84 10.64 3.49
N PHE A 174 -7.59 10.27 3.71
CA PHE A 174 -6.74 10.88 4.74
C PHE A 174 -6.15 12.21 4.31
N LYS A 175 -5.73 12.33 3.04
CA LYS A 175 -5.10 13.55 2.50
C LYS A 175 -6.13 14.49 1.90
N ASP A 176 -6.99 13.99 1.00
CA ASP A 176 -7.93 14.83 0.27
C ASP A 176 -9.30 14.99 0.96
N LYS A 177 -9.49 14.37 2.14
CA LYS A 177 -10.70 14.48 2.98
C LYS A 177 -11.99 14.08 2.27
N LEU A 178 -11.91 13.08 1.40
CA LEU A 178 -13.05 12.46 0.74
C LEU A 178 -13.76 11.49 1.69
N THR A 179 -15.06 11.27 1.47
CA THR A 179 -15.75 10.13 2.08
C THR A 179 -15.25 8.81 1.48
N GLU A 180 -15.51 7.68 2.14
CA GLU A 180 -15.14 6.35 1.63
C GLU A 180 -15.71 6.09 0.23
N GLN A 181 -16.98 6.45 -0.01
CA GLN A 181 -17.61 6.35 -1.34
C GLN A 181 -16.92 7.22 -2.39
N GLN A 182 -16.57 8.47 -2.04
CA GLN A 182 -15.90 9.37 -2.97
C GLN A 182 -14.48 8.88 -3.32
N ALA A 183 -13.74 8.35 -2.33
CA ALA A 183 -12.43 7.76 -2.54
C ALA A 183 -12.52 6.49 -3.41
N PHE A 184 -13.53 5.65 -3.19
CA PHE A 184 -13.78 4.46 -3.98
C PHE A 184 -14.13 4.80 -5.45
N ASP A 185 -15.09 5.70 -5.67
CA ASP A 185 -15.49 6.15 -7.01
C ASP A 185 -14.31 6.73 -7.79
N ARG A 186 -13.42 7.46 -7.09
CA ARG A 186 -12.20 8.00 -7.69
C ARG A 186 -11.23 6.90 -8.11
N CYS A 187 -11.13 5.80 -7.36
CA CYS A 187 -10.33 4.64 -7.76
C CYS A 187 -10.88 4.00 -9.04
N LEU A 188 -12.20 3.85 -9.16
CA LEU A 188 -12.84 3.34 -10.38
C LEU A 188 -12.47 4.18 -11.61
N ILE A 189 -12.40 5.50 -11.47
CA ILE A 189 -12.01 6.41 -12.56
C ILE A 189 -10.52 6.27 -12.87
N LYS A 190 -9.65 6.30 -11.83
CA LYS A 190 -8.19 6.28 -12.01
C LYS A 190 -7.69 4.98 -12.63
N PHE A 191 -8.25 3.85 -12.20
CA PHE A 191 -7.83 2.52 -12.64
C PHE A 191 -8.73 1.93 -13.73
N LYS A 192 -9.62 2.74 -14.32
CA LYS A 192 -10.58 2.36 -15.37
C LYS A 192 -9.95 1.50 -16.48
N LYS A 193 -8.75 1.88 -16.95
CA LYS A 193 -8.00 1.11 -17.96
C LYS A 193 -7.87 -0.37 -17.58
N TYR A 194 -7.49 -0.68 -16.35
CA TYR A 194 -7.31 -2.06 -15.89
C TYR A 194 -8.64 -2.78 -15.66
N LEU A 195 -9.71 -2.05 -15.36
CA LEU A 195 -11.06 -2.61 -15.15
C LEU A 195 -11.75 -3.01 -16.47
N GLU A 196 -11.42 -2.33 -17.57
CA GLU A 196 -12.05 -2.56 -18.86
C GLU A 196 -11.32 -3.58 -19.76
N GLU A 197 -10.02 -3.81 -19.52
CA GLU A 197 -9.24 -4.84 -20.22
C GLU A 197 -9.81 -6.26 -19.98
N ASP A 198 -9.55 -7.19 -20.90
CA ASP A 198 -9.79 -8.62 -20.69
C ASP A 198 -8.46 -9.28 -20.36
N SER A 199 -7.99 -9.06 -19.13
CA SER A 199 -6.67 -9.53 -18.68
C SER A 199 -6.65 -9.90 -17.20
N ILE A 200 -5.56 -10.56 -16.77
CA ILE A 200 -5.33 -10.85 -15.34
C ILE A 200 -5.32 -9.58 -14.47
N LYS A 201 -4.96 -8.42 -15.04
CA LYS A 201 -4.95 -7.13 -14.32
C LYS A 201 -6.34 -6.73 -13.87
N THR A 202 -7.35 -7.05 -14.67
CA THR A 202 -8.75 -6.81 -14.34
C THR A 202 -9.16 -7.63 -13.14
N VAL A 203 -8.76 -8.91 -13.10
CA VAL A 203 -9.02 -9.76 -11.95
C VAL A 203 -8.35 -9.20 -10.69
N ILE A 204 -7.08 -8.82 -10.78
CA ILE A 204 -6.32 -8.21 -9.66
C ILE A 204 -6.98 -6.91 -9.18
N ALA A 205 -7.26 -5.97 -10.09
CA ALA A 205 -7.82 -4.68 -9.73
C ALA A 205 -9.21 -4.80 -9.11
N VAL A 206 -10.06 -5.69 -9.65
CA VAL A 206 -11.39 -5.94 -9.09
C VAL A 206 -11.29 -6.67 -7.74
N ALA A 207 -10.35 -7.60 -7.56
CA ALA A 207 -10.10 -8.24 -6.28
C ALA A 207 -9.70 -7.22 -5.20
N ALA A 208 -8.72 -6.35 -5.50
CA ALA A 208 -8.30 -5.28 -4.60
C ALA A 208 -9.45 -4.36 -4.19
N LEU A 209 -10.23 -3.88 -5.17
CA LEU A 209 -11.38 -3.01 -4.92
C LEU A 209 -12.50 -3.73 -4.17
N THR A 210 -12.72 -5.03 -4.42
CA THR A 210 -13.72 -5.79 -3.67
C THR A 210 -13.29 -5.96 -2.22
N ASN A 211 -12.02 -6.24 -1.96
CA ASN A 211 -11.51 -6.34 -0.59
C ASN A 211 -11.73 -5.02 0.18
N ILE A 212 -11.45 -3.87 -0.44
CA ILE A 212 -11.76 -2.55 0.14
C ILE A 212 -13.25 -2.44 0.51
N LEU A 213 -14.16 -2.86 -0.39
CA LEU A 213 -15.60 -2.83 -0.15
C LEU A 213 -16.03 -3.75 1.01
N VAL A 214 -15.49 -4.96 1.08
CA VAL A 214 -15.83 -5.93 2.14
C VAL A 214 -15.50 -5.38 3.52
N TRP A 215 -14.38 -4.66 3.64
CA TRP A 215 -13.97 -4.06 4.90
C TRP A 215 -14.72 -2.78 5.24
N SER A 216 -15.08 -2.00 4.23
CA SER A 216 -15.84 -0.77 4.41
C SER A 216 -17.32 -1.06 4.67
N LYS A 217 -17.77 -0.85 5.92
CA LYS A 217 -19.17 -1.04 6.33
C LYS A 217 -20.15 -0.02 5.73
N GLU A 218 -19.64 1.04 5.11
CA GLU A 218 -20.46 2.15 4.57
C GLU A 218 -20.67 2.10 3.05
N LEU A 219 -20.05 1.15 2.34
CA LEU A 219 -20.14 1.09 0.89
C LEU A 219 -21.30 0.17 0.48
N ASP A 220 -22.36 0.77 -0.06
CA ASP A 220 -23.33 0.02 -0.84
C ASP A 220 -22.58 -0.61 -2.02
N LEU A 221 -22.66 -1.93 -2.16
CA LEU A 221 -22.20 -2.67 -3.32
C LEU A 221 -23.07 -2.23 -4.51
N THR A 222 -22.81 -1.03 -5.00
CA THR A 222 -23.63 -0.44 -6.05
C THR A 222 -23.65 -1.41 -7.22
N ARG A 223 -24.81 -1.54 -7.89
CA ARG A 223 -24.94 -2.40 -9.09
C ARG A 223 -23.83 -2.17 -10.12
N LYS A 224 -23.22 -0.98 -10.13
CA LYS A 224 -22.09 -0.60 -11.00
C LYS A 224 -20.85 -1.46 -10.79
N PHE A 225 -20.59 -1.90 -9.56
CA PHE A 225 -19.41 -2.71 -9.25
C PHE A 225 -19.69 -4.21 -9.41
N LYS A 226 -20.94 -4.66 -9.20
CA LYS A 226 -21.35 -6.05 -9.40
C LYS A 226 -21.00 -6.61 -10.79
N SER A 227 -21.21 -5.84 -11.85
CA SER A 227 -20.84 -6.28 -13.20
C SER A 227 -19.33 -6.46 -13.39
N LEU A 228 -18.50 -5.68 -12.68
CA LEU A 228 -17.05 -5.85 -12.70
C LEU A 228 -16.62 -7.11 -11.91
N ILE A 229 -17.30 -7.38 -10.78
CA ILE A 229 -17.10 -8.62 -10.02
C ILE A 229 -17.44 -9.84 -10.88
N ASP A 230 -18.61 -9.84 -11.54
CA ASP A 230 -19.03 -10.93 -12.43
C ASP A 230 -18.00 -11.14 -13.55
N LYS A 231 -17.55 -10.04 -14.18
CA LYS A 231 -16.49 -10.07 -15.21
C LYS A 231 -15.20 -10.69 -14.67
N ALA A 232 -14.72 -10.24 -13.51
CA ALA A 232 -13.48 -10.76 -12.91
C ALA A 232 -13.59 -12.25 -12.57
N ALA A 233 -14.75 -12.70 -12.06
CA ALA A 233 -15.00 -14.11 -11.76
C ALA A 233 -15.02 -14.98 -13.03
N GLU A 234 -15.53 -14.47 -14.16
CA GLU A 234 -15.46 -15.15 -15.45
C GLU A 234 -14.03 -15.20 -15.98
N LEU A 235 -13.34 -14.06 -16.01
CA LEU A 235 -11.94 -13.97 -16.46
C LEU A 235 -11.01 -14.88 -15.64
N TYR A 236 -11.20 -14.95 -14.33
CA TYR A 236 -10.41 -15.83 -13.46
C TYR A 236 -10.57 -17.32 -13.82
N LYS A 237 -11.74 -17.74 -14.32
CA LYS A 237 -11.99 -19.12 -14.76
C LYS A 237 -11.42 -19.42 -16.15
N THR A 238 -11.27 -18.40 -17.00
CA THR A 238 -10.79 -18.56 -18.38
C THR A 238 -9.27 -18.47 -18.48
N PHE A 239 -8.62 -17.67 -17.63
CA PHE A 239 -7.16 -17.59 -17.58
C PHE A 239 -6.55 -18.80 -16.86
N ASP A 240 -5.44 -19.31 -17.39
CA ASP A 240 -4.56 -20.21 -16.64
C ASP A 240 -3.74 -19.38 -15.64
N VAL A 241 -4.39 -18.91 -14.59
CA VAL A 241 -3.79 -18.02 -13.58
C VAL A 241 -2.52 -18.62 -12.96
N LYS A 242 -2.48 -19.96 -12.83
CA LYS A 242 -1.33 -20.69 -12.27
C LYS A 242 -0.11 -20.69 -13.18
N SER A 243 -0.29 -20.40 -14.47
CA SER A 243 0.83 -20.17 -15.40
C SER A 243 1.33 -18.72 -15.41
N ILE A 244 0.61 -17.80 -14.77
CA ILE A 244 0.90 -16.36 -14.74
C ILE A 244 1.43 -15.92 -13.37
N LEU A 245 0.84 -16.45 -12.29
CA LEU A 245 1.13 -16.10 -10.91
C LEU A 245 1.49 -17.37 -10.12
N SER A 246 2.41 -17.25 -9.17
CA SER A 246 2.82 -18.33 -8.29
C SER A 246 3.03 -17.85 -6.85
N GLY A 247 3.31 -18.79 -5.93
CA GLY A 247 3.61 -18.52 -4.52
C GLY A 247 2.52 -17.70 -3.81
N ASP A 248 2.96 -16.83 -2.90
CA ASP A 248 2.12 -16.00 -2.04
C ASP A 248 1.14 -15.13 -2.86
N ARG A 249 1.55 -14.72 -4.07
CA ARG A 249 0.70 -13.93 -4.94
C ARG A 249 -0.53 -14.70 -5.43
N LEU A 250 -0.34 -15.95 -5.84
CA LEU A 250 -1.44 -16.80 -6.28
C LEU A 250 -2.38 -17.09 -5.11
N GLU A 251 -1.83 -17.40 -3.94
CA GLU A 251 -2.61 -17.69 -2.73
C GLU A 251 -3.47 -16.48 -2.31
N PHE A 252 -2.89 -15.28 -2.29
CA PHE A 252 -3.59 -14.04 -1.99
C PHE A 252 -4.75 -13.76 -2.96
N LEU A 253 -4.51 -13.95 -4.27
CA LEU A 253 -5.57 -13.78 -5.27
C LEU A 253 -6.65 -14.85 -5.12
N GLU A 254 -6.28 -16.10 -4.85
CA GLU A 254 -7.22 -17.21 -4.60
C GLU A 254 -8.10 -16.96 -3.37
N ASP A 255 -7.55 -16.39 -2.29
CA ASP A 255 -8.31 -15.98 -1.10
C ASP A 255 -9.30 -14.85 -1.44
N SER A 256 -8.81 -13.79 -2.11
CA SER A 256 -9.66 -12.67 -2.54
C SER A 256 -10.81 -13.11 -3.44
N MET A 257 -10.54 -14.01 -4.40
CA MET A 257 -11.57 -14.56 -5.29
C MET A 257 -12.54 -15.49 -4.53
N ARG A 258 -12.10 -16.20 -3.49
CA ARG A 258 -13.00 -16.98 -2.62
C ARG A 258 -13.95 -16.07 -1.86
N ASP A 259 -13.49 -14.95 -1.34
CA ASP A 259 -14.33 -14.00 -0.62
C ASP A 259 -15.30 -13.27 -1.55
N ILE A 260 -14.85 -12.86 -2.74
CA ILE A 260 -15.73 -12.41 -3.83
C ILE A 260 -16.87 -13.41 -4.06
N ASN A 261 -16.55 -14.70 -4.26
CA ASN A 261 -17.56 -15.73 -4.52
C ASN A 261 -18.48 -15.99 -3.31
N ARG A 262 -18.02 -15.72 -2.08
CA ARG A 262 -18.84 -15.85 -0.86
C ARG A 262 -19.82 -14.70 -0.69
N LEU A 263 -19.52 -13.50 -1.16
CA LEU A 263 -20.48 -12.38 -1.16
C LEU A 263 -21.77 -12.76 -1.89
N TYR A 264 -21.68 -13.53 -2.98
CA TYR A 264 -22.86 -14.07 -3.69
C TYR A 264 -23.66 -15.11 -2.91
N LYS A 265 -23.10 -15.76 -1.88
CA LYS A 265 -23.85 -16.75 -1.07
C LYS A 265 -24.72 -16.10 -0.01
N TYR A 266 -24.41 -14.86 0.39
CA TYR A 266 -25.16 -14.10 1.39
C TYR A 266 -26.08 -13.05 0.78
N GLU A 267 -25.95 -12.75 -0.51
CA GLU A 267 -27.01 -12.09 -1.30
C GLU A 267 -28.02 -13.12 -1.83
N LEU A 268 -29.01 -13.50 -1.01
CA LEU A 268 -30.27 -14.11 -1.47
C LEU A 268 -31.44 -13.53 -0.65
N PRO A 269 -32.65 -13.28 -1.20
CA PRO A 269 -33.17 -13.58 -2.55
C PRO A 269 -33.66 -12.33 -3.33
N GLU A 270 -34.18 -12.56 -4.54
CA GLU A 270 -34.96 -11.61 -5.35
C GLU A 270 -36.09 -10.90 -4.57
#